data_AF-R7WH45-F1
#
_entry.id   AF-R7WH45-F1
#
_cell.length_a   1.000
_cell.length_b   1.000
_cell.length_c   1.000
_cell.angle_alpha   90.00
_cell.angle_beta   90.00
_cell.angle_gamma   90.00
#
_symmetry.space_group_name_H-M   'P 1'
#
loop_
_entity.id
_entity.type
_entity.pdbx_description
1 polymer ?
#
loop_
_entity_poly.entity_id
_entity_poly.type
_entity_poly.pdbx_seq_one_letter_code
_entity_poly.pdbx_strand_id
1 'polypeptide(L)'
;MTALGRVVAVCVVHTERDSGSRRAPRTAIDKRPVDGDVQVGLLGLAGDHVCDTEFHGGEHKAVYAYHDDEAQRWAGELGRDVAPGWFGENLRIAGPVTATDAVVGERWRIGEQLVLEVTGPRVPCGTFGTWTGERRWVKRFTERADTGAYLRVVTAGPVRAGDAVRRIHVPDHGVTVREVFTGEQPDRLEALLAAVPDLSPSATERIDHHLSRAERARDAEGLA
;
A
#
# COMPACT_ATOMS: atom_id res chain seq x y z
N MET A 1 11.86 -1.44 20.16
CA MET A 1 11.88 -1.50 18.68
C MET A 1 12.10 -2.95 18.27
N THR A 2 11.26 -3.50 17.43
CA THR A 2 11.36 -4.90 16.98
C THR A 2 11.81 -4.92 15.53
N ALA A 3 12.70 -5.85 15.16
CA ALA A 3 13.09 -6.04 13.77
C ALA A 3 11.86 -6.49 12.95
N LEU A 4 11.51 -5.70 11.93
CA LEU A 4 10.39 -6.00 11.03
C LEU A 4 10.88 -6.58 9.71
N GLY A 5 12.09 -6.20 9.27
CA GLY A 5 12.64 -6.67 8.01
C GLY A 5 13.80 -5.81 7.52
N ARG A 6 13.96 -5.79 6.19
CA ARG A 6 14.90 -4.92 5.47
C ARG A 6 14.28 -4.43 4.16
N VAL A 7 14.76 -3.30 3.66
CA VAL A 7 14.48 -2.83 2.30
C VAL A 7 15.26 -3.71 1.32
N VAL A 8 14.56 -4.35 0.39
CA VAL A 8 15.14 -5.12 -0.71
C VAL A 8 15.52 -4.19 -1.85
N ALA A 9 14.62 -3.26 -2.20
CA ALA A 9 14.86 -2.27 -3.25
C ALA A 9 14.09 -0.98 -2.96
N VAL A 10 14.68 0.14 -3.38
CA VAL A 10 14.02 1.44 -3.46
C VAL A 10 13.74 1.72 -4.92
N CYS A 11 12.48 1.99 -5.25
CA CYS A 11 12.00 2.16 -6.60
C CYS A 11 11.39 3.54 -6.77
N VAL A 12 11.75 4.19 -7.88
CA VAL A 12 11.20 5.48 -8.29
C VAL A 12 10.76 5.40 -9.75
N VAL A 13 10.03 6.40 -10.23
CA VAL A 13 9.56 6.45 -11.62
C VAL A 13 10.72 6.26 -12.59
N HIS A 14 10.62 5.24 -13.42
CA HIS A 14 11.53 5.05 -14.55
C HIS A 14 11.02 5.82 -15.77
N THR A 15 9.74 5.67 -16.08
CA THR A 15 9.09 6.41 -17.16
C THR A 15 7.58 6.44 -16.96
N GLU A 16 6.94 7.45 -17.51
CA GLU A 16 5.49 7.47 -17.58
C GLU A 16 4.97 6.61 -18.74
N ARG A 17 3.77 6.05 -18.53
CA ARG A 17 3.08 5.19 -19.50
C ARG A 17 1.69 5.73 -19.79
N ASP A 18 1.11 5.27 -20.89
CA ASP A 18 -0.32 5.41 -21.11
C ASP A 18 -1.07 4.59 -20.05
N SER A 19 -2.08 5.19 -19.44
CA SER A 19 -2.82 4.56 -18.34
C SER A 19 -4.01 3.70 -18.81
N GLY A 20 -4.39 3.80 -20.08
CA GLY A 20 -5.64 3.28 -20.64
C GLY A 20 -6.89 4.05 -20.20
N SER A 21 -6.77 5.15 -19.46
CA SER A 21 -7.88 5.96 -18.95
C SER A 21 -7.98 7.29 -19.68
N ARG A 22 -9.19 7.69 -20.09
CA ARG A 22 -9.42 9.04 -20.63
C ARG A 22 -9.32 10.15 -19.58
N ARG A 23 -9.66 9.84 -18.32
CA ARG A 23 -9.67 10.84 -17.22
C ARG A 23 -8.26 11.19 -16.75
N ALA A 24 -7.37 10.19 -16.73
CA ALA A 24 -5.98 10.35 -16.30
C ALA A 24 -5.08 9.62 -17.30
N PRO A 25 -4.76 10.21 -18.48
CA PRO A 25 -4.16 9.50 -19.62
C PRO A 25 -2.73 9.01 -19.39
N ARG A 26 -2.05 9.55 -18.38
CA ARG A 26 -0.67 9.21 -18.04
C ARG A 26 -0.61 8.57 -16.67
N THR A 27 0.32 7.65 -16.50
CA THR A 27 0.61 7.00 -15.21
C THR A 27 2.11 6.86 -15.00
N ALA A 28 2.53 6.95 -13.74
CA ALA A 28 3.91 6.79 -13.30
C ALA A 28 4.15 5.41 -12.66
N ILE A 29 3.33 4.41 -13.01
CA ILE A 29 3.37 3.07 -12.41
C ILE A 29 4.61 2.25 -12.77
N ASP A 30 5.31 2.57 -13.87
CA ASP A 30 6.59 1.93 -14.23
C ASP A 30 7.70 2.50 -13.35
N LYS A 31 7.85 1.90 -12.16
CA LYS A 31 8.92 2.19 -11.21
C LYS A 31 9.98 1.11 -11.27
N ARG A 32 11.24 1.49 -11.06
CA ARG A 32 12.39 0.56 -11.09
C ARG A 32 13.37 0.85 -9.97
N PRO A 33 14.14 -0.18 -9.54
CA PRO A 33 15.18 0.00 -8.53
C PRO A 33 16.19 1.09 -8.91
N VAL A 34 16.62 1.84 -7.92
CA VAL A 34 17.75 2.78 -8.01
C VAL A 34 18.80 2.43 -6.97
N ASP A 35 20.06 2.69 -7.31
CA ASP A 35 21.21 2.48 -6.42
C ASP A 35 21.44 3.72 -5.53
N GLY A 36 21.99 3.48 -4.34
CA GLY A 36 22.37 4.53 -3.40
C GLY A 36 21.20 5.06 -2.54
N ASP A 37 21.47 6.17 -1.84
CA ASP A 37 20.53 6.78 -0.91
C ASP A 37 19.50 7.63 -1.68
N VAL A 38 18.21 7.40 -1.41
CA VAL A 38 17.10 8.19 -1.94
C VAL A 38 16.47 9.01 -0.82
N GLN A 39 16.32 10.32 -1.03
CA GLN A 39 15.68 11.20 -0.05
C GLN A 39 14.17 10.99 -0.05
N VAL A 40 13.58 10.79 1.14
CA VAL A 40 12.14 10.75 1.34
C VAL A 40 11.69 12.03 2.03
N GLY A 41 10.99 12.90 1.30
CA GLY A 41 10.32 14.08 1.83
C GLY A 41 8.87 13.78 2.22
N LEU A 42 8.17 14.78 2.78
CA LEU A 42 6.81 14.58 3.31
C LEU A 42 5.79 14.04 2.30
N LEU A 43 6.00 14.31 1.01
CA LEU A 43 5.10 13.93 -0.07
C LEU A 43 5.62 12.79 -0.95
N GLY A 44 6.78 12.21 -0.63
CA GLY A 44 7.32 11.05 -1.34
C GLY A 44 8.82 11.08 -1.58
N LEU A 45 9.27 10.18 -2.45
CA LEU A 45 10.68 9.95 -2.77
C LEU A 45 11.18 10.96 -3.81
N ALA A 46 12.42 11.41 -3.65
CA ALA A 46 13.13 12.13 -4.69
C ALA A 46 13.26 11.25 -5.94
N GLY A 47 12.87 11.80 -7.10
CA GLY A 47 12.82 11.06 -8.37
C GLY A 47 11.52 10.27 -8.59
N ASP A 48 10.58 10.30 -7.64
CA ASP A 48 9.26 9.71 -7.79
C ASP A 48 8.17 10.79 -7.94
N HIS A 49 7.11 10.46 -8.65
CA HIS A 49 5.92 11.31 -8.76
C HIS A 49 4.69 10.48 -9.13
N VAL A 50 3.52 11.10 -9.00
CA VAL A 50 2.25 10.54 -9.47
C VAL A 50 1.61 11.49 -10.48
N CYS A 51 1.03 10.95 -11.55
CA CYS A 51 0.41 11.77 -12.60
C CYS A 51 -0.98 12.29 -12.19
N ASP A 52 -1.66 11.59 -11.29
CA ASP A 52 -2.99 11.95 -10.78
C ASP A 52 -2.88 12.19 -9.26
N THR A 53 -2.75 13.46 -8.89
CA THR A 53 -2.60 13.87 -7.49
C THR A 53 -3.93 13.94 -6.74
N GLU A 54 -5.08 13.92 -7.45
CA GLU A 54 -6.41 13.90 -6.84
C GLU A 54 -6.63 12.57 -6.11
N PHE A 55 -6.24 11.45 -6.72
CA PHE A 55 -6.52 10.11 -6.18
C PHE A 55 -5.30 9.28 -5.79
N HIS A 56 -4.13 9.55 -6.37
CA HIS A 56 -2.96 8.67 -6.25
C HIS A 56 -1.80 9.28 -5.47
N GLY A 57 -1.95 10.49 -4.92
CA GLY A 57 -0.92 11.16 -4.12
C GLY A 57 -1.42 11.68 -2.77
N GLY A 58 -0.68 12.64 -2.22
CA GLY A 58 -0.97 13.27 -0.93
C GLY A 58 -0.22 12.64 0.24
N GLU A 59 -0.28 13.30 1.39
CA GLU A 59 0.45 12.92 2.61
C GLU A 59 0.23 11.46 2.99
N HIS A 60 -1.01 10.97 2.92
CA HIS A 60 -1.33 9.59 3.29
C HIS A 60 -0.84 8.52 2.31
N LYS A 61 -0.35 8.91 1.12
CA LYS A 61 0.11 7.99 0.07
C LYS A 61 1.53 8.33 -0.39
N ALA A 62 2.32 8.99 0.45
CA ALA A 62 3.67 9.44 0.13
C ALA A 62 4.61 8.29 -0.26
N VAL A 63 4.45 7.12 0.37
CA VAL A 63 5.25 5.92 0.07
C VAL A 63 4.33 4.73 -0.09
N TYR A 64 4.55 3.91 -1.12
CA TYR A 64 3.90 2.60 -1.25
C TYR A 64 4.91 1.47 -0.99
N ALA A 65 4.62 0.60 -0.02
CA ALA A 65 5.43 -0.57 0.29
C ALA A 65 4.73 -1.86 -0.14
N TYR A 66 5.50 -2.78 -0.71
CA TYR A 66 5.05 -4.12 -1.08
C TYR A 66 6.03 -5.18 -0.56
N HIS A 67 5.50 -6.33 -0.13
CA HIS A 67 6.33 -7.36 0.48
C HIS A 67 6.91 -8.32 -0.54
N ASP A 68 8.14 -8.78 -0.32
CA ASP A 68 8.84 -9.65 -1.27
C ASP A 68 8.22 -11.04 -1.34
N ASP A 69 7.84 -11.64 -0.21
CA ASP A 69 7.19 -12.95 -0.22
C ASP A 69 5.83 -12.92 -0.95
N GLU A 70 5.11 -11.79 -0.88
CA GLU A 70 3.87 -11.57 -1.65
C GLU A 70 4.15 -11.50 -3.14
N ALA A 71 5.20 -10.79 -3.53
CA ALA A 71 5.64 -10.70 -4.92
C ALA A 71 6.10 -12.07 -5.46
N GLN A 72 6.82 -12.87 -4.67
CA GLN A 72 7.25 -14.22 -5.06
C GLN A 72 6.07 -15.18 -5.22
N ARG A 73 5.02 -15.06 -4.39
CA ARG A 73 3.77 -15.82 -4.59
C ARG A 73 3.12 -15.46 -5.93
N TRP A 74 3.07 -14.18 -6.29
CA TRP A 74 2.59 -13.75 -7.59
C TRP A 74 3.47 -14.25 -8.73
N ALA A 75 4.79 -14.20 -8.60
CA ALA A 75 5.72 -14.72 -9.59
C ALA A 75 5.45 -16.21 -9.89
N GLY A 76 5.22 -17.02 -8.85
CA GLY A 76 4.83 -18.43 -8.99
C GLY A 76 3.49 -18.62 -9.72
N GLU A 77 2.47 -17.83 -9.39
CA GLU A 77 1.16 -17.93 -10.05
C GLU A 77 1.20 -17.46 -11.51
N LEU A 78 2.02 -16.44 -11.82
CA LEU A 78 2.16 -15.88 -13.16
C LEU A 78 3.14 -16.66 -14.04
N GLY A 79 3.97 -17.52 -13.45
CA GLY A 79 5.00 -18.27 -14.16
C GLY A 79 6.10 -17.38 -14.77
N ARG A 80 6.36 -16.22 -14.14
CA ARG A 80 7.35 -15.23 -14.60
C ARG A 80 7.95 -14.48 -13.43
N ASP A 81 9.10 -13.86 -13.66
CA ASP A 81 9.70 -12.98 -12.67
C ASP A 81 8.85 -11.71 -12.45
N VAL A 82 8.80 -11.26 -11.19
CA VAL A 82 8.08 -10.07 -10.73
C VAL A 82 9.08 -9.16 -9.99
N ALA A 83 9.81 -8.40 -10.79
CA ALA A 83 10.86 -7.51 -10.32
C ALA A 83 10.34 -6.44 -9.32
N PRO A 84 11.19 -5.91 -8.44
CA PRO A 84 10.82 -4.76 -7.61
C PRO A 84 10.39 -3.55 -8.45
N GLY A 85 9.34 -2.88 -7.99
CA GLY A 85 8.66 -1.77 -8.68
C GLY A 85 7.52 -2.22 -9.61
N TRP A 86 7.36 -3.52 -9.87
CA TRP A 86 6.33 -4.04 -10.78
C TRP A 86 4.90 -3.76 -10.29
N PHE A 87 4.68 -3.67 -8.98
CA PHE A 87 3.37 -3.30 -8.43
C PHE A 87 3.16 -1.78 -8.42
N GLY A 88 4.17 -0.98 -8.80
CA GLY A 88 4.23 0.47 -8.64
C GLY A 88 4.70 0.89 -7.24
N GLU A 89 5.27 -0.03 -6.46
CA GLU A 89 5.79 0.23 -5.12
C GLU A 89 7.06 1.08 -5.14
N ASN A 90 7.23 1.88 -4.08
CA ASN A 90 8.47 2.58 -3.80
C ASN A 90 9.44 1.74 -3.00
N LEU A 91 8.92 0.93 -2.06
CA LEU A 91 9.74 0.09 -1.20
C LEU A 91 9.34 -1.36 -1.38
N ARG A 92 10.26 -2.19 -1.89
CA ARG A 92 10.16 -3.64 -1.73
C ARG A 92 10.78 -4.01 -0.39
N ILE A 93 10.03 -4.67 0.48
CA ILE A 93 10.47 -5.04 1.84
C ILE A 93 10.45 -6.56 2.00
N ALA A 94 11.40 -7.11 2.76
CA ALA A 94 11.41 -8.51 3.15
C ALA A 94 11.52 -8.64 4.67
N GLY A 95 10.77 -9.57 5.26
CA GLY A 95 10.72 -9.77 6.71
C GLY A 95 9.53 -10.63 7.16
N PRO A 96 9.44 -10.97 8.47
CA PRO A 96 8.44 -11.89 8.97
C PRO A 96 6.99 -11.36 9.00
N VAL A 97 6.81 -10.04 8.89
CA VAL A 97 5.49 -9.40 8.86
C VAL A 97 5.38 -8.61 7.55
N THR A 98 4.32 -8.86 6.80
CA THR A 98 4.07 -8.19 5.52
C THR A 98 3.55 -6.76 5.74
N ALA A 99 3.69 -5.90 4.74
CA ALA A 99 3.05 -4.59 4.77
C ALA A 99 1.52 -4.68 4.78
N THR A 100 0.96 -5.69 4.11
CA THR A 100 -0.48 -5.98 4.07
C THR A 100 -1.04 -6.38 5.44
N ASP A 101 -0.24 -7.02 6.30
CA ASP A 101 -0.66 -7.49 7.62
C ASP A 101 -0.22 -6.55 8.75
N ALA A 102 0.33 -5.38 8.41
CA ALA A 102 0.68 -4.35 9.38
C ALA A 102 -0.58 -3.67 9.94
N VAL A 103 -0.50 -3.23 11.20
CA VAL A 103 -1.59 -2.47 11.83
C VAL A 103 -1.65 -1.07 11.22
N VAL A 104 -2.84 -0.57 10.90
CA VAL A 104 -2.99 0.82 10.45
C VAL A 104 -2.56 1.77 11.58
N GLY A 105 -1.74 2.77 11.28
CA GLY A 105 -1.09 3.63 12.27
C GLY A 105 0.20 3.06 12.86
N GLU A 106 0.62 1.85 12.48
CA GLU A 106 1.93 1.32 12.83
C GLU A 106 3.06 2.21 12.30
N ARG A 107 4.08 2.48 13.11
CA ARG A 107 5.24 3.30 12.71
C ARG A 107 6.49 2.46 12.53
N TRP A 108 7.17 2.70 11.42
CA TRP A 108 8.40 2.03 11.03
C TRP A 108 9.54 3.03 10.97
N ARG A 109 10.64 2.72 11.65
CA ARG A 109 11.93 3.36 11.40
C ARG A 109 12.67 2.55 10.34
N ILE A 110 13.08 3.21 9.27
CA ILE A 110 13.89 2.63 8.20
C ILE A 110 15.25 3.30 8.21
N GLY A 111 16.31 2.49 8.28
CA GLY A 111 17.66 3.02 8.48
C GLY A 111 17.76 3.80 9.80
N GLU A 112 18.43 4.95 9.76
CA GLU A 112 18.70 5.76 10.96
C GLU A 112 17.63 6.82 11.24
N GLN A 113 17.08 7.46 10.20
CA GLN A 113 16.32 8.71 10.33
C GLN A 113 14.87 8.60 9.87
N LEU A 114 14.60 7.91 8.77
CA LEU A 114 13.28 7.87 8.15
C LEU A 114 12.27 7.18 9.07
N VAL A 115 11.15 7.86 9.34
CA VAL A 115 9.99 7.27 10.04
C VAL A 115 8.75 7.38 9.17
N LEU A 116 8.15 6.24 8.87
CA LEU A 116 6.92 6.10 8.11
C LEU A 116 5.79 5.57 9.00
N GLU A 117 4.56 5.94 8.71
CA GLU A 117 3.36 5.43 9.38
C GLU A 117 2.41 4.81 8.36
N VAL A 118 1.92 3.61 8.65
CA VAL A 118 0.99 2.85 7.78
C VAL A 118 -0.38 3.54 7.74
N THR A 119 -0.91 3.80 6.54
CA THR A 119 -2.15 4.60 6.37
C THR A 119 -3.33 3.82 5.80
N GLY A 120 -3.07 2.71 5.11
CA GLY A 120 -4.12 1.86 4.53
C GLY A 120 -3.67 1.06 3.32
N PRO A 121 -4.58 0.27 2.73
CA PRO A 121 -4.26 -0.62 1.63
C PRO A 121 -4.12 0.12 0.30
N ARG A 122 -3.36 -0.49 -0.61
CA ARG A 122 -3.43 -0.14 -2.03
C ARG A 122 -4.63 -0.80 -2.68
N VAL A 123 -5.58 0.01 -3.16
CA VAL A 123 -6.74 -0.47 -3.92
C VAL A 123 -6.34 -0.64 -5.40
N PRO A 124 -6.52 -1.82 -6.02
CA PRO A 124 -6.19 -2.03 -7.42
C PRO A 124 -7.15 -1.24 -8.34
N CYS A 125 -6.62 -0.63 -9.39
CA CYS A 125 -7.39 0.20 -10.33
C CYS A 125 -7.23 -0.29 -11.78
N GLY A 126 -8.02 0.29 -12.70
CA GLY A 126 -7.98 -0.06 -14.13
C GLY A 126 -6.59 0.12 -14.75
N THR A 127 -5.89 1.20 -14.41
CA THR A 127 -4.51 1.46 -14.85
C THR A 127 -3.55 0.37 -14.41
N PHE A 128 -3.73 -0.20 -13.22
CA PHE A 128 -2.92 -1.33 -12.78
C PHE A 128 -3.22 -2.59 -13.61
N GLY A 129 -4.49 -2.82 -13.96
CA GLY A 129 -4.86 -3.86 -14.92
C GLY A 129 -4.18 -3.67 -16.28
N THR A 130 -4.25 -2.47 -16.85
CA THR A 130 -3.58 -2.14 -18.13
C THR A 130 -2.07 -2.37 -18.06
N TRP A 131 -1.42 -1.90 -16.99
CA TRP A 131 0.02 -2.02 -16.79
C TRP A 131 0.49 -3.47 -16.77
N THR A 132 -0.18 -4.32 -15.98
CA THR A 132 0.23 -5.73 -15.86
C THR A 132 -0.03 -6.52 -17.14
N GLY A 133 -1.03 -6.13 -17.93
CA GLY A 133 -1.49 -6.89 -19.09
C GLY A 133 -2.14 -8.23 -18.73
N GLU A 134 -2.36 -8.50 -17.44
CA GLU A 134 -2.84 -9.78 -16.95
C GLU A 134 -4.37 -9.87 -16.98
N ARG A 135 -4.89 -11.01 -17.46
CA ARG A 135 -6.33 -11.21 -17.59
C ARG A 135 -7.00 -11.21 -16.21
N ARG A 136 -8.04 -10.37 -16.06
CA ARG A 136 -8.80 -10.20 -14.81
C ARG A 136 -7.90 -9.84 -13.61
N TRP A 137 -6.80 -9.14 -13.85
CA TRP A 137 -5.81 -8.81 -12.83
C TRP A 137 -6.41 -8.14 -11.60
N VAL A 138 -7.21 -7.07 -11.78
CA VAL A 138 -7.85 -6.35 -10.66
C VAL A 138 -8.66 -7.29 -9.76
N LYS A 139 -9.42 -8.22 -10.37
CA LYS A 139 -10.20 -9.21 -9.63
C LYS A 139 -9.31 -10.18 -8.87
N ARG A 140 -8.32 -10.80 -9.54
CA ARG A 140 -7.38 -11.75 -8.91
C ARG A 140 -6.60 -11.10 -7.76
N PHE A 141 -6.12 -9.88 -7.97
CA PHE A 141 -5.40 -9.13 -6.95
C PHE A 141 -6.29 -8.80 -5.75
N THR A 142 -7.54 -8.43 -5.99
CA THR A 142 -8.54 -8.20 -4.94
C THR A 142 -8.86 -9.48 -4.17
N GLU A 143 -9.03 -10.61 -4.84
CA GLU A 143 -9.33 -11.90 -4.21
C GLU A 143 -8.17 -12.39 -3.33
N ARG A 144 -6.92 -12.18 -3.76
CA ARG A 144 -5.74 -12.55 -2.95
C ARG A 144 -5.54 -11.64 -1.74
N ALA A 145 -5.95 -10.38 -1.84
CA ALA A 145 -5.79 -9.36 -0.80
C ALA A 145 -4.33 -9.12 -0.34
N ASP A 146 -3.33 -9.54 -1.11
CA ASP A 146 -1.91 -9.20 -0.89
C ASP A 146 -1.62 -7.82 -1.49
N THR A 147 -2.08 -6.76 -0.81
CA THR A 147 -2.14 -5.41 -1.38
C THR A 147 -0.90 -4.57 -1.17
N GLY A 148 -0.04 -4.92 -0.22
CA GLY A 148 0.90 -3.97 0.38
C GLY A 148 0.18 -2.85 1.12
N ALA A 149 0.92 -1.80 1.48
CA ALA A 149 0.39 -0.67 2.24
C ALA A 149 0.93 0.67 1.75
N TYR A 150 0.08 1.69 1.78
CA TYR A 150 0.52 3.07 1.72
C TYR A 150 1.00 3.52 3.10
N LEU A 151 1.95 4.46 3.08
CA LEU A 151 2.53 5.07 4.27
C LEU A 151 2.65 6.58 4.09
N ARG A 152 2.44 7.31 5.19
CA ARG A 152 2.80 8.73 5.32
C ARG A 152 4.15 8.89 5.99
N VAL A 153 4.77 10.04 5.78
CA VAL A 153 6.07 10.36 6.35
C VAL A 153 5.89 11.12 7.66
N VAL A 154 6.33 10.53 8.77
CA VAL A 154 6.36 11.16 10.10
C VAL A 154 7.67 11.92 10.30
N THR A 155 8.77 11.37 9.80
CA THR A 155 10.09 12.01 9.83
C THR A 155 10.79 11.73 8.52
N ALA A 156 11.10 12.79 7.77
CA ALA A 156 11.82 12.71 6.51
C ALA A 156 13.26 12.19 6.71
N GLY A 157 13.83 11.59 5.67
CA GLY A 157 15.19 11.07 5.73
C GLY A 157 15.56 10.21 4.52
N PRO A 158 16.83 9.81 4.41
CA PRO A 158 17.28 8.90 3.35
C PRO A 158 16.78 7.47 3.57
N VAL A 159 16.67 6.73 2.48
CA VAL A 159 16.50 5.27 2.46
C VAL A 159 17.31 4.67 1.31
N ARG A 160 17.84 3.48 1.52
CA ARG A 160 18.48 2.66 0.47
C ARG A 160 18.14 1.19 0.63
N ALA A 161 18.44 0.41 -0.41
CA ALA A 161 18.45 -1.04 -0.32
C ALA A 161 19.39 -1.52 0.80
N GLY A 162 18.98 -2.54 1.54
CA GLY A 162 19.70 -3.09 2.70
C GLY A 162 19.35 -2.44 4.04
N ASP A 163 18.70 -1.28 4.07
CA ASP A 163 18.34 -0.63 5.32
C ASP A 163 17.39 -1.49 6.16
N ALA A 164 17.67 -1.57 7.46
CA ALA A 164 16.82 -2.29 8.39
C ALA A 164 15.48 -1.56 8.57
N VAL A 165 14.39 -2.32 8.52
CA VAL A 165 13.05 -1.86 8.86
C VAL A 165 12.73 -2.31 10.27
N ARG A 166 12.45 -1.37 11.17
CA ARG A 166 12.16 -1.62 12.57
C ARG A 166 10.83 -1.04 12.96
N ARG A 167 9.98 -1.85 13.57
CA ARG A 167 8.73 -1.40 14.16
C ARG A 167 9.01 -0.65 15.45
N ILE A 168 8.52 0.60 15.53
CA ILE A 168 8.78 1.49 16.68
C ILE A 168 7.51 1.83 17.47
N HIS A 169 6.33 1.69 16.85
CA HIS A 169 5.04 1.90 17.49
C HIS A 169 3.98 1.04 16.79
N VAL A 170 3.05 0.49 17.56
CA VAL A 170 1.86 -0.25 17.07
C VAL A 170 0.67 0.25 17.87
N PRO A 171 -0.42 0.70 17.22
CA PRO A 171 -1.64 1.08 17.91
C PRO A 171 -2.37 -0.12 18.54
N ASP A 172 -3.08 0.13 19.65
CA ASP A 172 -3.74 -0.93 20.45
C ASP A 172 -4.97 -1.55 19.75
N HIS A 173 -5.58 -0.88 18.78
CA HIS A 173 -6.77 -1.38 18.08
C HIS A 173 -6.48 -2.64 17.25
N GLY A 174 -5.23 -2.83 16.81
CA GLY A 174 -4.77 -4.04 16.12
C GLY A 174 -5.44 -4.32 14.77
N VAL A 175 -6.11 -3.33 14.16
CA VAL A 175 -6.76 -3.47 12.85
C VAL A 175 -5.71 -3.32 11.76
N THR A 176 -5.59 -4.37 10.95
CA THR A 176 -4.60 -4.50 9.89
C THR A 176 -5.03 -3.86 8.57
N VAL A 177 -4.05 -3.58 7.72
CA VAL A 177 -4.28 -3.14 6.34
C VAL A 177 -5.14 -4.15 5.57
N ARG A 178 -4.94 -5.47 5.78
CA ARG A 178 -5.76 -6.53 5.19
C ARG A 178 -7.22 -6.43 5.64
N GLU A 179 -7.49 -6.24 6.92
CA GLU A 179 -8.86 -6.10 7.43
C GLU A 179 -9.57 -4.89 6.83
N VAL A 180 -8.89 -3.74 6.72
CA VAL A 180 -9.42 -2.56 6.00
C VAL A 180 -9.66 -2.88 4.52
N PHE A 181 -8.80 -3.69 3.91
CA PHE A 181 -8.97 -4.07 2.53
C PHE A 181 -10.17 -5.01 2.31
N THR A 182 -10.29 -6.08 3.09
CA THR A 182 -11.27 -7.15 2.87
C THR A 182 -12.66 -6.81 3.40
N GLY A 183 -12.75 -6.05 4.49
CA GLY A 183 -14.05 -5.73 5.11
C GLY A 183 -14.64 -6.86 5.93
N GLU A 184 -13.86 -7.91 6.24
CA GLU A 184 -14.36 -9.15 6.86
C GLU A 184 -14.83 -8.99 8.31
N GLN A 185 -14.42 -7.90 8.98
CA GLN A 185 -14.78 -7.62 10.38
C GLN A 185 -15.38 -6.21 10.54
N PRO A 186 -16.63 -5.98 10.11
CA PRO A 186 -17.28 -4.66 10.11
C PRO A 186 -17.21 -3.94 11.46
N ASP A 187 -17.49 -4.62 12.57
CA ASP A 187 -17.49 -4.03 13.92
C ASP A 187 -16.11 -3.47 14.31
N ARG A 188 -15.03 -4.13 13.90
CA ARG A 188 -13.65 -3.66 14.13
C ARG A 188 -13.34 -2.43 13.27
N LEU A 189 -13.87 -2.37 12.05
CA LEU A 189 -13.68 -1.23 11.16
C LEU A 189 -14.46 0.00 11.64
N GLU A 190 -15.67 -0.19 12.16
CA GLU A 190 -16.44 0.87 12.80
C GLU A 190 -15.71 1.41 14.05
N ALA A 191 -15.20 0.51 14.90
CA ALA A 191 -14.38 0.91 16.05
C ALA A 191 -13.09 1.65 15.64
N LEU A 192 -12.47 1.27 14.52
CA LEU A 192 -11.31 1.98 13.98
C LEU A 192 -11.65 3.42 13.58
N LEU A 193 -12.76 3.64 12.87
CA LEU A 193 -13.21 4.99 12.49
C LEU A 193 -13.45 5.88 13.73
N ALA A 194 -14.03 5.32 14.78
CA ALA A 194 -14.25 6.04 16.03
C ALA A 194 -12.95 6.35 16.78
N ALA A 195 -11.98 5.43 16.74
CA ALA A 195 -10.72 5.55 17.49
C ALA A 195 -9.65 6.38 16.79
N VAL A 196 -9.69 6.52 15.45
CA VAL A 196 -8.65 7.17 14.65
C VAL A 196 -9.27 8.26 13.76
N PRO A 197 -9.45 9.49 14.28
CA PRO A 197 -10.08 10.58 13.52
C PRO A 197 -9.29 11.06 12.29
N ASP A 198 -7.97 10.81 12.27
CA ASP A 198 -7.04 11.20 11.21
C ASP A 198 -6.69 10.03 10.27
N LEU A 199 -7.64 9.09 10.09
CA LEU A 199 -7.48 7.99 9.16
C LEU A 199 -7.40 8.52 7.72
N SER A 200 -6.62 7.87 6.86
CA SER A 200 -6.50 8.33 5.47
C SER A 200 -7.86 8.36 4.78
N PRO A 201 -8.17 9.39 3.96
CA PRO A 201 -9.47 9.49 3.29
C PRO A 201 -9.83 8.23 2.49
N SER A 202 -8.84 7.63 1.80
CA SER A 202 -9.06 6.39 1.04
C SER A 202 -9.33 5.15 1.91
N ALA A 203 -8.79 5.10 3.13
CA ALA A 203 -9.12 4.04 4.07
C ALA A 203 -10.53 4.24 4.63
N THR A 204 -10.88 5.48 5.00
CA THR A 204 -12.23 5.85 5.45
C THR A 204 -13.28 5.50 4.40
N GLU A 205 -13.13 5.96 3.16
CA GLU A 205 -14.04 5.65 2.05
C GLU A 205 -14.23 4.14 1.84
N ARG A 206 -13.14 3.38 2.00
CA ARG A 206 -13.19 1.92 1.86
C ARG A 206 -13.93 1.26 3.00
N ILE A 207 -13.73 1.71 4.24
CA ILE A 207 -14.46 1.22 5.41
C ILE A 207 -15.95 1.53 5.24
N ASP A 208 -16.30 2.78 4.93
CA ASP A 208 -17.70 3.20 4.72
C ASP A 208 -18.39 2.34 3.65
N HIS A 209 -17.69 2.06 2.55
CA HIS A 209 -18.19 1.16 1.52
C HIS A 209 -18.50 -0.24 2.07
N HIS A 210 -17.61 -0.82 2.89
CA HIS A 210 -17.82 -2.14 3.50
C HIS A 210 -18.97 -2.14 4.51
N LEU A 211 -19.04 -1.13 5.38
CA LEU A 211 -20.12 -0.98 6.36
C LEU A 211 -21.48 -0.89 5.65
N SER A 212 -21.58 -0.06 4.62
CA SER A 212 -22.82 0.08 3.83
C SER A 212 -23.24 -1.23 3.15
N ARG A 213 -22.27 -2.05 2.71
CA ARG A 213 -22.56 -3.37 2.12
C ARG A 213 -23.04 -4.36 3.17
N ALA A 214 -22.45 -4.35 4.36
CA ALA A 214 -22.83 -5.21 5.46
C ALA A 214 -24.23 -4.87 6.00
N GLU A 215 -24.59 -3.58 6.05
CA GLU A 215 -25.95 -3.13 6.38
C GLU A 215 -26.98 -3.64 5.37
N ARG A 216 -26.75 -3.41 4.06
CA ARG A 216 -27.65 -3.90 3.01
C ARG A 216 -27.84 -5.41 3.02
N ALA A 217 -26.79 -6.17 3.35
CA ALA A 217 -26.89 -7.63 3.47
C ALA A 217 -27.76 -8.03 4.68
N ARG A 218 -27.56 -7.40 5.84
CA ARG A 218 -28.38 -7.62 7.05
C ARG A 218 -29.85 -7.28 6.80
N ASP A 219 -30.13 -6.17 6.12
CA ASP A 219 -31.50 -5.77 5.79
C ASP A 219 -32.16 -6.82 4.88
N ALA A 220 -31.47 -7.29 3.83
CA ALA A 220 -31.99 -8.29 2.92
C ALA A 220 -32.29 -9.63 3.60
N GLU A 221 -31.48 -10.03 4.59
CA GLU A 221 -31.70 -11.25 5.39
C GLU A 221 -32.85 -11.08 6.39
N GLY A 222 -33.09 -9.88 6.94
CA GLY A 222 -34.21 -9.60 7.84
C GLY A 222 -35.57 -9.43 7.14
N LEU A 223 -35.56 -9.27 5.82
CA LEU A 223 -36.75 -9.17 4.96
C LEU A 223 -37.20 -10.52 4.36
N ALA A 224 -36.42 -11.59 4.54
CA ALA A 224 -36.66 -12.94 4.02
C ALA A 224 -37.23 -13.89 5.09
#